data_AF-I1CJS8-F1
#
_entry.id   AF-I1CJS8-F1
#
_cell.length_a   1.000
_cell.length_b   1.000
_cell.length_c   1.000
_cell.angle_alpha   90.00
_cell.angle_beta   90.00
_cell.angle_gamma   90.00
#
_symmetry.space_group_name_H-M   'P 1'
#
loop_
_entity.id
_entity.type
_entity.pdbx_description
1 polymer ?
#
loop_
_entity_poly.entity_id
_entity_poly.type
_entity_poly.pdbx_seq_one_letter_code
_entity_poly.pdbx_strand_id
1 'polypeptide(L)'
;MRPPGGWSAKGTLAIVTTPKLRNPQEHSFKKLKIDISNRKRKAPSKPKKPASKGTVTGHYMKFIQKTMDEMDSIPEMKGYYIVMDNAPIHTADVIDNMITERGYKCVYLPPYSPELNPIEQFLSIVKNKVKRSQFQDKDLATRIAEACNAVPSEHLRAFAQHSVNVFEKCLKGNPI
;
A
#
# COMPACT_ATOMS: atom_id res chain seq x y z
N MET A 1 10.42 5.27 -38.04
CA MET A 1 9.34 4.36 -37.59
C MET A 1 9.35 4.35 -36.07
N ARG A 2 8.20 4.55 -35.41
CA ARG A 2 8.04 4.61 -33.94
C ARG A 2 7.67 3.21 -33.42
N PRO A 3 8.17 2.74 -32.26
CA PRO A 3 7.70 1.50 -31.66
C PRO A 3 6.26 1.68 -31.13
N PRO A 4 5.41 0.64 -31.18
CA PRO A 4 4.07 0.67 -30.63
C PRO A 4 4.14 0.46 -29.11
N GLY A 5 4.23 1.55 -28.35
CA GLY A 5 4.19 1.50 -26.90
C GLY A 5 4.57 2.85 -26.31
N GLY A 6 3.66 3.43 -25.51
CA GLY A 6 3.82 4.73 -24.86
C GLY A 6 4.81 4.74 -23.69
N TRP A 7 6.01 4.18 -23.89
CA TRP A 7 7.06 4.13 -22.89
C TRP A 7 8.28 4.93 -23.35
N SER A 8 8.79 5.79 -22.46
CA SER A 8 10.09 6.45 -22.67
C SER A 8 11.22 5.54 -22.20
N ALA A 9 12.38 5.62 -22.87
CA ALA A 9 13.57 4.87 -22.47
C ALA A 9 14.06 5.30 -21.07
N LYS A 10 14.75 4.39 -20.35
CA LYS A 10 15.32 4.65 -19.02
C LYS A 10 16.23 5.89 -19.06
N GLY A 11 15.97 6.86 -18.18
CA GLY A 11 16.79 8.07 -18.00
C GLY A 11 16.23 9.36 -18.61
N THR A 12 15.07 9.34 -19.27
CA THR A 12 14.41 10.56 -19.79
C THR A 12 13.03 10.77 -19.18
N LEU A 13 12.68 12.03 -18.90
CA LEU A 13 11.38 12.43 -18.35
C LEU A 13 10.25 12.08 -19.32
N ALA A 14 9.22 11.38 -18.83
CA ALA A 14 8.02 11.09 -19.59
C ALA A 14 7.18 12.36 -19.75
N ILE A 15 7.00 12.84 -20.98
CA ILE A 15 6.12 13.98 -21.29
C ILE A 15 4.75 13.42 -21.69
N VAL A 16 3.75 13.58 -20.82
CA VAL A 16 2.35 13.25 -21.12
C VAL A 16 1.63 14.52 -21.55
N THR A 17 1.19 14.57 -22.82
CA THR A 17 0.27 15.61 -23.31
C THR A 17 -1.15 15.06 -23.24
N THR A 18 -1.97 15.60 -22.33
CA THR A 18 -3.40 15.29 -22.29
C THR A 18 -4.15 16.15 -23.31
N PRO A 19 -4.92 15.58 -24.25
CA PRO A 19 -5.78 16.36 -25.12
C PRO A 19 -6.97 16.93 -24.32
N LYS A 20 -7.16 18.25 -24.36
CA LYS A 20 -8.38 18.90 -23.89
C LYS A 20 -9.48 18.72 -24.94
N LEU A 21 -10.47 17.89 -24.65
CA LEU A 21 -11.73 17.86 -25.38
C LEU A 21 -12.54 19.13 -25.02
N ARG A 22 -12.74 20.02 -26.00
CA ARG A 22 -13.72 21.11 -25.92
C ARG A 22 -15.08 20.57 -26.37
N ASN A 23 -16.10 20.81 -25.55
CA ASN A 23 -17.49 20.48 -25.86
C ASN A 23 -18.07 21.52 -26.83
N PRO A 24 -18.59 21.17 -28.02
CA PRO A 24 -19.16 22.13 -28.97
C PRO A 24 -20.69 22.18 -28.85
N GLN A 25 -21.19 23.13 -28.05
CA GLN A 25 -22.58 23.62 -28.13
C GLN A 25 -22.56 25.12 -27.80
N GLU A 26 -22.27 25.96 -28.80
CA GLU A 26 -22.44 27.42 -28.72
C GLU A 26 -23.88 27.75 -29.17
N HIS A 27 -24.74 28.16 -28.24
CA HIS A 27 -25.89 29.00 -28.56
C HIS A 27 -25.57 30.43 -28.12
N SER A 28 -25.46 31.29 -29.13
CA SER A 28 -25.13 32.71 -29.04
C SER A 28 -26.15 33.49 -28.22
N PHE A 29 -25.71 34.09 -27.10
CA PHE A 29 -26.42 35.18 -26.45
C PHE A 29 -25.47 36.36 -26.19
N LYS A 30 -25.99 37.55 -26.49
CA LYS A 30 -25.29 38.81 -26.72
C LYS A 30 -24.48 39.29 -25.49
N LYS A 31 -23.31 39.82 -25.77
CA LYS A 31 -22.29 40.33 -24.83
C LYS A 31 -22.79 41.60 -24.12
N LEU A 32 -23.20 41.50 -22.84
CA LEU A 32 -23.25 42.64 -21.94
C LEU A 32 -21.87 42.83 -21.29
N LYS A 33 -21.26 44.00 -21.49
CA LYS A 33 -20.08 44.43 -20.73
C LYS A 33 -20.56 45.04 -19.41
N ILE A 34 -20.29 44.35 -18.30
CA ILE A 34 -20.40 44.92 -16.96
C ILE A 34 -18.98 45.04 -16.42
N ASP A 35 -18.53 46.28 -16.24
CA ASP A 35 -17.26 46.63 -15.63
C ASP A 35 -17.44 46.58 -14.10
N ILE A 36 -16.98 45.48 -13.47
CA ILE A 36 -16.90 45.38 -12.02
C ILE A 36 -15.49 44.91 -11.64
N SER A 37 -14.72 45.90 -11.22
CA SER A 37 -13.46 45.85 -10.46
C SER A 37 -13.17 44.55 -9.69
N ASN A 38 -11.90 44.13 -9.77
CA ASN A 38 -11.26 43.10 -8.96
C ASN A 38 -11.52 43.26 -7.46
N ARG A 39 -12.38 42.42 -6.87
CA ARG A 39 -12.30 42.02 -5.46
C ARG A 39 -12.68 40.55 -5.30
N LYS A 40 -11.69 39.66 -5.46
CA LYS A 40 -11.80 38.26 -5.03
C LYS A 40 -11.92 38.23 -3.51
N ARG A 41 -13.16 38.13 -2.99
CA ARG A 41 -13.42 37.95 -1.56
C ARG A 41 -12.77 36.64 -1.10
N LYS A 42 -11.75 36.73 -0.26
CA LYS A 42 -11.09 35.59 0.38
C LYS A 42 -12.07 35.03 1.42
N ALA A 43 -12.56 33.80 1.21
CA ALA A 43 -13.33 33.10 2.24
C ALA A 43 -12.47 32.99 3.51
N PRO A 44 -13.05 33.12 4.73
CA PRO A 44 -12.30 33.00 5.97
C PRO A 44 -11.62 31.63 6.00
N SER A 45 -10.30 31.65 6.05
CA SER A 45 -9.47 30.45 6.13
C SER A 45 -9.68 29.80 7.48
N LYS A 46 -10.57 28.80 7.55
CA LYS A 46 -10.51 27.82 8.65
C LYS A 46 -9.07 27.27 8.67
N PRO A 47 -8.42 27.16 9.84
CA PRO A 47 -7.10 26.56 9.91
C PRO A 47 -7.21 25.15 9.32
N LYS A 48 -6.50 24.90 8.22
CA LYS A 48 -6.37 23.56 7.67
C LYS A 48 -5.76 22.72 8.79
N LYS A 49 -6.47 21.70 9.28
CA LYS A 49 -5.86 20.68 10.14
C LYS A 49 -4.56 20.24 9.44
N PRO A 50 -3.42 20.17 10.15
CA PRO A 50 -2.19 19.69 9.52
C PRO A 50 -2.49 18.34 8.92
N ALA A 51 -2.14 18.16 7.64
CA ALA A 51 -2.25 16.86 6.99
C ALA A 51 -1.55 15.83 7.88
N SER A 52 -2.22 14.71 8.17
CA SER A 52 -1.61 13.65 8.95
C SER A 52 -0.31 13.26 8.25
N LYS A 53 0.82 13.43 8.93
CA LYS A 53 2.08 12.84 8.47
C LYS A 53 1.80 11.33 8.34
N GLY A 54 2.18 10.73 7.21
CA GLY A 54 1.94 9.31 6.95
C GLY A 54 2.61 8.40 7.98
N THR A 55 2.64 7.11 7.70
CA THR A 55 3.39 6.17 8.54
C THR A 55 4.88 6.52 8.53
N VAL A 56 5.49 6.58 9.72
CA VAL A 56 6.93 6.78 9.90
C VAL A 56 7.51 5.57 10.62
N THR A 57 8.84 5.43 10.64
CA THR A 57 9.55 4.31 11.30
C THR A 57 9.07 4.07 12.73
N GLY A 58 8.85 5.13 13.53
CA GLY A 58 8.35 4.97 14.91
C GLY A 58 6.96 4.31 15.01
N HIS A 59 6.07 4.55 14.03
CA HIS A 59 4.77 3.85 13.98
C HIS A 59 4.96 2.37 13.68
N TYR A 60 5.89 2.04 12.77
CA TYR A 60 6.22 0.66 12.42
C TYR A 60 6.90 -0.09 13.56
N MET A 61 7.84 0.55 14.27
CA MET A 61 8.46 -0.01 15.48
C MET A 61 7.42 -0.41 16.52
N LYS A 62 6.43 0.46 16.77
CA LYS A 62 5.33 0.15 17.70
C LYS A 62 4.48 -1.04 17.21
N PHE A 63 4.30 -1.18 15.90
CA PHE A 63 3.59 -2.31 15.32
C PHE A 63 4.37 -3.63 15.49
N ILE A 64 5.68 -3.62 15.21
CA ILE A 64 6.54 -4.81 15.40
C ILE A 64 6.64 -5.19 16.87
N GLN A 65 6.80 -4.22 17.78
CA GLN A 65 6.81 -4.47 19.22
C GLN A 65 5.55 -5.21 19.66
N LYS A 66 4.37 -4.70 19.28
CA LYS A 66 3.09 -5.36 19.58
C LYS A 66 2.96 -6.74 18.96
N THR A 67 3.44 -6.91 17.73
CA THR A 67 3.42 -8.22 17.06
C THR A 67 4.25 -9.23 17.85
N MET A 68 5.43 -8.83 18.31
CA MET A 68 6.28 -9.69 19.14
C MET A 68 5.73 -9.91 20.55
N ASP A 69 4.96 -8.97 21.11
CA ASP A 69 4.24 -9.17 22.38
C ASP A 69 3.24 -10.33 22.26
N GLU A 70 2.52 -10.42 21.13
CA GLU A 70 1.61 -11.54 20.85
C GLU A 70 2.39 -12.84 20.60
N MET A 71 3.47 -12.80 19.81
CA MET A 71 4.29 -13.99 19.52
C MET A 71 4.95 -14.56 20.79
N ASP A 72 5.31 -13.72 21.76
CA ASP A 72 5.89 -14.14 23.03
C ASP A 72 4.95 -14.99 23.88
N SER A 73 3.64 -14.92 23.62
CA SER A 73 2.65 -15.81 24.27
C SER A 73 2.73 -17.26 23.77
N ILE A 74 3.50 -17.53 22.70
CA ILE A 74 3.69 -18.83 22.06
C ILE A 74 5.19 -19.18 22.10
N PRO A 75 5.66 -19.87 23.16
CA PRO A 75 7.09 -20.14 23.36
C PRO A 75 7.79 -20.82 22.17
N GLU A 76 7.06 -21.64 21.41
CA GLU A 76 7.53 -22.37 20.23
C GLU A 76 7.92 -21.46 19.07
N MET A 77 7.49 -20.19 19.07
CA MET A 77 7.83 -19.21 18.02
C MET A 77 9.21 -18.59 18.21
N LYS A 78 9.91 -18.83 19.33
CA LYS A 78 11.26 -18.32 19.51
C LYS A 78 12.20 -18.87 18.44
N GLY A 79 13.07 -17.99 17.92
CA GLY A 79 13.96 -18.28 16.80
C GLY A 79 13.30 -18.21 15.41
N TYR A 80 12.00 -17.91 15.32
CA TYR A 80 11.30 -17.74 14.04
C TYR A 80 11.74 -16.46 13.33
N TYR A 81 11.47 -16.42 12.03
CA TYR A 81 11.81 -15.30 11.17
C TYR A 81 10.61 -14.36 10.97
N ILE A 82 10.85 -13.07 11.16
CA ILE A 82 9.96 -11.99 10.75
C ILE A 82 10.40 -11.56 9.34
N VAL A 83 9.56 -11.86 8.36
CA VAL A 83 9.77 -11.52 6.96
C VAL A 83 9.15 -10.16 6.67
N MET A 84 9.93 -9.23 6.13
CA MET A 84 9.54 -7.85 5.83
C MET A 84 9.85 -7.52 4.37
N ASP A 85 9.02 -6.71 3.73
CA ASP A 85 9.40 -6.12 2.43
C ASP A 85 10.45 -5.01 2.63
N ASN A 86 11.05 -4.54 1.54
CA ASN A 86 12.10 -3.53 1.59
C ASN A 86 11.55 -2.08 1.63
N ALA A 87 10.42 -1.83 2.30
CA ALA A 87 9.89 -0.49 2.45
C ALA A 87 10.84 0.39 3.30
N PRO A 88 11.04 1.68 2.97
CA PRO A 88 11.97 2.55 3.71
C PRO A 88 11.69 2.70 5.21
N ILE A 89 10.46 2.42 5.64
CA ILE A 89 10.07 2.47 7.07
C ILE A 89 10.48 1.21 7.83
N HIS A 90 10.93 0.15 7.15
CA HIS A 90 11.36 -1.12 7.75
C HIS A 90 12.87 -1.18 8.01
N THR A 91 13.67 -0.38 7.31
CA THR A 91 15.13 -0.54 7.22
C THR A 91 15.90 0.26 8.28
N ALA A 92 15.49 0.19 9.55
CA ALA A 92 16.26 0.81 10.64
C ALA A 92 17.00 -0.26 11.44
N ASP A 93 18.29 -0.07 11.68
CA ASP A 93 19.12 -0.96 12.51
C ASP A 93 18.49 -1.20 13.89
N VAL A 94 17.76 -0.20 14.40
CA VAL A 94 17.01 -0.29 15.66
C VAL A 94 15.91 -1.37 15.62
N ILE A 95 15.25 -1.57 14.47
CA ILE A 95 14.23 -2.62 14.29
C ILE A 95 14.90 -3.99 14.32
N ASP A 96 16.03 -4.16 13.64
CA ASP A 96 16.78 -5.42 13.62
C ASP A 96 17.27 -5.80 15.02
N ASN A 97 17.82 -4.85 15.77
CA ASN A 97 18.22 -5.07 17.17
C ASN A 97 17.03 -5.46 18.04
N MET A 98 15.91 -4.74 17.93
CA MET A 98 14.70 -5.02 18.71
C MET A 98 14.14 -6.42 18.44
N ILE A 99 14.22 -6.89 17.19
CA ILE A 99 13.78 -8.26 16.81
C ILE A 99 14.75 -9.31 17.35
N THR A 100 16.06 -9.10 17.16
CA THR A 100 17.09 -10.08 17.52
C THR A 100 17.30 -10.22 19.02
N GLU A 101 17.29 -9.11 19.78
CA GLU A 101 17.37 -9.12 21.26
C GLU A 101 16.22 -9.90 21.90
N ARG A 102 15.06 -9.96 21.22
CA ARG A 102 13.88 -10.70 21.68
C ARG A 102 13.89 -12.19 21.30
N GLY A 103 14.95 -12.63 20.62
CA GLY A 103 15.16 -14.01 20.21
C GLY A 103 14.50 -14.39 18.87
N TYR A 104 14.17 -13.41 18.02
CA TYR A 104 13.66 -13.63 16.66
C TYR A 104 14.73 -13.28 15.62
N LYS A 105 14.43 -13.52 14.34
CA LYS A 105 15.33 -13.22 13.22
C LYS A 105 14.62 -12.34 12.20
N CYS A 106 15.32 -11.41 11.57
CA CYS A 106 14.78 -10.58 10.49
C CYS A 106 15.16 -11.13 9.11
N VAL A 107 14.25 -11.04 8.15
CA VAL A 107 14.51 -11.30 6.72
C VAL A 107 13.87 -10.21 5.90
N TYR A 108 14.65 -9.60 5.01
CA TYR A 108 14.16 -8.61 4.07
C TYR A 108 14.01 -9.23 2.68
N LEU A 109 12.84 -9.06 2.09
CA LEU A 109 12.58 -9.53 0.73
C LEU A 109 13.31 -8.63 -0.29
N PRO A 110 13.72 -9.19 -1.44
CA PRO A 110 14.26 -8.40 -2.52
C PRO A 110 13.27 -7.31 -2.99
N PRO A 111 13.77 -6.16 -3.47
CA PRO A 111 12.90 -5.12 -4.03
C PRO A 111 11.96 -5.67 -5.11
N TYR A 112 10.73 -5.17 -5.14
CA TYR A 112 9.73 -5.48 -6.16
C TYR A 112 9.44 -6.99 -6.36
N SER A 113 9.53 -7.78 -5.28
CA SER A 113 9.24 -9.23 -5.31
C SER A 113 7.99 -9.59 -4.48
N PRO A 114 6.79 -9.05 -4.82
CA PRO A 114 5.56 -9.30 -4.07
C PRO A 114 5.15 -10.78 -4.04
N GLU A 115 5.58 -11.59 -5.00
CA GLU A 115 5.30 -13.02 -5.10
C GLU A 115 5.97 -13.81 -3.97
N LEU A 116 7.09 -13.28 -3.44
CA LEU A 116 7.79 -13.82 -2.28
C LEU A 116 7.17 -13.39 -0.94
N ASN A 117 6.15 -12.52 -0.96
CA ASN A 117 5.51 -12.00 0.24
C ASN A 117 4.13 -12.66 0.47
N PRO A 118 4.00 -13.61 1.41
CA PRO A 118 2.73 -14.31 1.64
C PRO A 118 1.56 -13.39 2.00
N ILE A 119 1.83 -12.20 2.56
CA ILE A 119 0.78 -11.25 2.95
C ILE A 119 -0.01 -10.74 1.74
N GLU A 120 0.56 -10.74 0.53
CA GLU A 120 -0.11 -10.23 -0.67
C GLU A 120 -1.34 -11.07 -1.03
N GLN A 121 -1.25 -12.40 -0.91
CA GLN A 121 -2.37 -13.30 -1.10
C GLN A 121 -3.43 -13.12 -0.01
N PHE A 122 -3.00 -13.01 1.25
CA PHE A 122 -3.91 -12.72 2.37
C PHE A 122 -4.69 -11.41 2.12
N LEU A 123 -3.99 -10.32 1.78
CA LEU A 123 -4.60 -9.04 1.48
C LEU A 123 -5.52 -9.10 0.26
N SER A 124 -5.19 -9.89 -0.77
CA SER A 124 -6.07 -10.11 -1.92
C SER A 124 -7.42 -10.70 -1.49
N ILE A 125 -7.41 -11.72 -0.63
CA ILE A 125 -8.63 -12.32 -0.09
C ILE A 125 -9.40 -11.31 0.77
N VAL A 126 -8.73 -10.64 1.71
CA VAL A 126 -9.37 -9.65 2.60
C VAL A 126 -10.01 -8.53 1.79
N LYS A 127 -9.28 -7.95 0.83
CA LYS A 127 -9.80 -6.90 -0.08
C LYS A 127 -11.04 -7.37 -0.83
N ASN A 128 -11.03 -8.60 -1.35
CA ASN A 128 -12.18 -9.15 -2.08
C ASN A 128 -13.39 -9.38 -1.17
N LYS A 129 -13.18 -9.83 0.07
CA LYS A 129 -14.25 -9.96 1.07
C LYS A 129 -14.87 -8.60 1.42
N VAL A 130 -14.04 -7.60 1.71
CA VAL A 130 -14.51 -6.25 2.03
C VAL A 130 -15.25 -5.61 0.85
N LYS A 131 -14.80 -5.83 -0.39
CA LYS A 131 -15.49 -5.34 -1.60
C LYS A 131 -16.87 -5.97 -1.82
N ARG A 132 -17.01 -7.26 -1.50
CA ARG A 132 -18.26 -8.01 -1.69
C ARG A 132 -19.25 -7.86 -0.53
N SER A 133 -18.78 -7.46 0.65
CA SER A 133 -19.67 -7.18 1.78
C SER A 133 -20.56 -5.98 1.44
N GLN A 134 -21.85 -6.08 1.73
CA GLN A 134 -22.76 -4.94 1.59
C GLN A 134 -22.29 -3.77 2.46
N PHE A 135 -22.46 -2.55 1.96
CA PHE A 135 -22.29 -1.34 2.76
C PHE A 135 -23.45 -1.26 3.76
N GLN A 136 -23.24 -1.81 4.95
CA GLN A 136 -24.12 -1.63 6.10
C GLN A 136 -23.60 -0.49 7.00
N ASP A 137 -24.29 -0.22 8.11
CA ASP A 137 -23.90 0.79 9.12
C ASP A 137 -22.61 0.47 9.89
N LYS A 138 -21.90 -0.60 9.53
CA LYS A 138 -20.58 -0.92 10.09
C LYS A 138 -19.50 -0.07 9.43
N ASP A 139 -18.60 0.46 10.24
CA ASP A 139 -17.43 1.18 9.74
C ASP A 139 -16.47 0.26 8.98
N LEU A 140 -15.56 0.87 8.20
CA LEU A 140 -14.60 0.15 7.36
C LEU A 140 -13.61 -0.70 8.18
N ALA A 141 -13.17 -0.23 9.35
CA ALA A 141 -12.21 -0.96 10.18
C ALA A 141 -12.82 -2.26 10.72
N THR A 142 -14.07 -2.19 11.19
CA THR A 142 -14.84 -3.36 11.61
C THR A 142 -14.97 -4.39 10.47
N ARG A 143 -15.29 -3.93 9.25
CA ARG A 143 -15.38 -4.81 8.07
C ARG A 143 -14.05 -5.45 7.69
N ILE A 144 -12.94 -4.72 7.83
CA ILE A 144 -11.59 -5.27 7.59
C ILE A 144 -11.28 -6.34 8.63
N ALA A 145 -11.56 -6.09 9.92
CA ALA A 145 -11.33 -7.05 10.98
C ALA A 145 -12.14 -8.34 10.79
N GLU A 146 -13.43 -8.22 10.46
CA GLU A 146 -14.29 -9.36 10.14
C GLU A 146 -13.77 -10.14 8.92
N ALA A 147 -13.32 -9.44 7.87
CA ALA A 147 -12.76 -10.08 6.70
C ALA A 147 -11.45 -10.83 6.99
N CYS A 148 -10.58 -10.27 7.84
CA CYS A 148 -9.35 -10.93 8.31
C CYS A 148 -9.67 -12.19 9.11
N ASN A 149 -10.57 -12.11 10.09
CA ASN A 149 -10.96 -13.23 10.95
C ASN A 149 -11.69 -14.33 10.19
N ALA A 150 -12.32 -14.00 9.06
CA ALA A 150 -12.97 -14.97 8.21
C ALA A 150 -12.00 -15.71 7.26
N VAL A 151 -10.69 -15.41 7.26
CA VAL A 151 -9.71 -16.17 6.47
C VAL A 151 -9.38 -17.47 7.20
N PRO A 152 -9.62 -18.65 6.59
CA PRO A 152 -9.32 -19.93 7.24
C PRO A 152 -7.81 -20.12 7.48
N SER A 153 -7.45 -20.76 8.60
CA SER A 153 -6.04 -20.96 8.98
C SER A 153 -5.25 -21.80 7.97
N GLU A 154 -5.90 -22.75 7.29
CA GLU A 154 -5.32 -23.59 6.25
C GLU A 154 -4.86 -22.77 5.03
N HIS A 155 -5.51 -21.63 4.76
CA HIS A 155 -5.07 -20.72 3.70
C HIS A 155 -3.74 -20.05 4.05
N LEU A 156 -3.46 -19.79 5.34
CA LEU A 156 -2.19 -19.16 5.75
C LEU A 156 -0.99 -20.02 5.35
N ARG A 157 -1.10 -21.34 5.55
CA ARG A 157 -0.08 -22.29 5.08
C ARG A 157 0.03 -22.31 3.56
N ALA A 158 -1.09 -22.25 2.85
CA ALA A 158 -1.10 -22.21 1.39
C ALA A 158 -0.42 -20.95 0.84
N PHE A 159 -0.60 -19.78 1.49
CA PHE A 159 0.06 -18.54 1.07
C PHE A 159 1.57 -18.64 1.19
N ALA A 160 2.06 -19.13 2.33
CA ALA A 160 3.49 -19.34 2.54
C ALA A 160 4.06 -20.36 1.54
N GLN A 161 3.33 -21.46 1.30
CA GLN A 161 3.76 -22.49 0.34
C GLN A 161 3.84 -21.96 -1.09
N HIS A 162 2.92 -21.08 -1.50
CA HIS A 162 2.99 -20.45 -2.82
C HIS A 162 4.27 -19.62 -2.96
N SER A 163 4.62 -18.80 -1.96
CA SER A 163 5.87 -18.02 -1.96
C SER A 163 7.12 -18.91 -2.05
N VAL A 164 7.10 -20.10 -1.42
CA VAL A 164 8.17 -21.10 -1.58
C VAL A 164 8.19 -21.68 -3.00
N ASN A 165 7.04 -22.00 -3.57
CA ASN A 165 6.95 -22.62 -4.90
C ASN A 165 7.42 -21.67 -6.02
N VAL A 166 7.26 -20.35 -5.84
CA VAL A 166 7.71 -19.36 -6.82
C VAL A 166 9.18 -18.97 -6.64
N PHE A 167 9.80 -19.30 -5.50
CA PHE A 167 11.17 -18.88 -5.17
C PHE A 167 12.19 -19.25 -6.26
N GLU A 168 12.17 -20.48 -6.73
CA GLU A 168 13.07 -20.96 -7.80
C GLU A 168 12.86 -20.21 -9.13
N LYS A 169 11.61 -19.82 -9.43
CA LYS A 169 11.30 -19.03 -10.62
C LYS A 169 11.82 -17.60 -10.47
N CYS A 170 11.61 -16.98 -9.30
CA CYS A 170 12.15 -15.66 -8.97
C CYS A 170 13.68 -15.64 -9.11
N LEU A 171 14.35 -16.63 -8.53
CA LEU A 171 15.81 -16.75 -8.57
C LEU A 171 16.36 -16.84 -10.00
N LYS A 172 15.61 -17.50 -10.90
CA LYS A 172 15.99 -17.67 -12.32
C LYS A 172 15.50 -16.52 -13.22
N GLY A 173 14.75 -15.56 -12.69
CA GLY A 173 14.15 -14.48 -13.48
C GLY A 173 13.06 -14.95 -14.45
N ASN A 174 12.43 -16.09 -14.16
CA ASN A 174 11.36 -16.64 -14.99
C ASN A 174 10.03 -15.93 -14.72
N PRO A 175 9.13 -15.82 -15.71
CA PRO A 175 7.75 -15.38 -15.48
C PRO A 175 7.04 -16.24 -14.42
N ILE A 176 6.27 -15.58 -13.56
CA ILE A 176 5.53 -16.20 -12.44
C ILE A 176 4.07 -16.35 -12.80
#